data_AF-A0A7C3K044-F1
#
_entry.id   AF-A0A7C3K044-F1
#
_cell.length_a   1.000
_cell.length_b   1.000
_cell.length_c   1.000
_cell.angle_alpha   90.00
_cell.angle_beta   90.00
_cell.angle_gamma   90.00
#
_symmetry.space_group_name_H-M   'P 1'
#
loop_
_entity.id
_entity.type
_entity.pdbx_description
1 polymer ?
#
loop_
_entity_poly.entity_id
_entity_poly.type
_entity_poly.pdbx_seq_one_letter_code
_entity_poly.pdbx_strand_id
1 'polypeptide(L)' 'VNPSKSISVVPEDPEDNRVLECAIEAEANYIVTGDFHLLKLRRYRNTEVVNAVTFLEKFSSAI' A
#
# COMPACT_ATOMS: atom_id res chain seq x y z
N VAL A 1 5.99 2.72 -12.84
CA VAL A 1 5.24 1.60 -13.46
C VAL A 1 4.08 2.15 -14.28
N ASN A 2 3.49 1.36 -15.18
CA ASN A 2 2.30 1.73 -15.93
C ASN A 2 1.22 0.65 -15.70
N PRO A 3 0.34 0.82 -14.69
CA PRO A 3 -0.60 -0.23 -14.27
C PRO A 3 -1.54 -0.64 -15.40
N SER A 4 -1.59 -1.94 -15.69
CA SER A 4 -2.42 -2.50 -16.75
C SER A 4 -3.85 -2.85 -16.31
N LYS A 5 -4.09 -2.88 -14.99
CA LYS A 5 -5.37 -3.26 -14.37
C LYS A 5 -5.92 -2.09 -13.59
N SER A 6 -7.22 -1.85 -13.73
CA SER A 6 -7.94 -0.94 -12.84
C SER A 6 -8.63 -1.70 -11.72
N ILE A 7 -8.64 -1.14 -10.52
CA ILE A 7 -9.31 -1.70 -9.35
C ILE A 7 -10.22 -0.66 -8.70
N SER A 8 -11.20 -1.15 -7.94
CA SER A 8 -12.13 -0.30 -7.18
C SER A 8 -12.33 -0.92 -5.80
N VAL A 9 -11.36 -0.71 -4.91
CA VAL A 9 -11.31 -1.31 -3.57
C VAL A 9 -11.44 -0.26 -2.46
N VAL A 10 -11.10 1.00 -2.76
CA VAL A 10 -11.27 2.14 -1.85
C VAL A 10 -12.45 2.97 -2.37
N PRO A 11 -13.69 2.71 -1.92
CA PRO A 11 -14.87 3.46 -2.36
C PRO A 11 -14.93 4.86 -1.75
N GLU A 12 -14.31 5.09 -0.59
CA GLU A 12 -14.29 6.39 0.09
C GLU A 12 -13.37 7.40 -0.61
N ASP A 13 -12.33 6.90 -1.28
CA ASP A 13 -11.40 7.69 -2.09
C ASP A 13 -10.98 6.89 -3.34
N PRO A 14 -11.68 7.08 -4.47
CA PRO A 14 -11.37 6.36 -5.70
C PRO A 14 -9.96 6.62 -6.24
N GLU A 15 -9.29 7.73 -5.88
CA GLU A 15 -7.94 8.04 -6.35
C GLU A 15 -6.89 7.10 -5.75
N ASP A 16 -7.11 6.64 -4.51
CA ASP A 16 -6.25 5.70 -3.80
C ASP A 16 -6.11 4.34 -4.52
N ASN A 17 -7.10 3.97 -5.35
CA ASN A 17 -7.02 2.76 -6.16
C ASN A 17 -5.77 2.77 -7.06
N ARG A 18 -5.34 3.94 -7.55
CA ARG A 18 -4.15 4.06 -8.40
C ARG A 18 -2.86 3.67 -7.67
N VAL A 19 -2.79 3.92 -6.36
CA VAL A 19 -1.64 3.52 -5.52
C VAL A 19 -1.57 1.99 -5.42
N LEU A 20 -2.71 1.35 -5.22
CA LEU A 20 -2.81 -0.11 -5.15
C LEU A 20 -2.52 -0.78 -6.50
N GLU A 21 -3.02 -0.20 -7.60
CA GLU A 21 -2.74 -0.65 -8.97
C GLU A 21 -1.24 -0.60 -9.27
N CYS A 22 -0.59 0.51 -8.90
CA CYS A 22 0.85 0.70 -8.99
C CYS A 22 1.62 -0.35 -8.18
N ALA A 23 1.22 -0.60 -6.94
CA ALA A 23 1.89 -1.57 -6.09
C ALA A 23 1.78 -3.00 -6.63
N ILE A 24 0.63 -3.38 -7.19
CA ILE A 24 0.44 -4.70 -7.80
C ILE A 24 1.29 -4.83 -9.07
N GLU A 25 1.26 -3.84 -9.96
CA GLU A 25 2.04 -3.86 -11.20
C GLU A 25 3.55 -3.91 -10.90
N ALA A 26 3.98 -3.27 -9.81
CA ALA A 26 5.36 -3.30 -9.34
C ALA A 26 5.73 -4.57 -8.55
N GLU A 27 4.77 -5.47 -8.27
CA GLU A 27 4.93 -6.59 -7.34
C GLU A 27 5.48 -6.17 -5.96
N ALA A 28 5.10 -4.98 -5.49
CA ALA A 28 5.62 -4.39 -4.26
C ALA A 28 5.14 -5.18 -3.04
N ASN A 29 6.04 -5.46 -2.10
CA ASN A 29 5.70 -6.11 -0.83
C ASN A 29 5.05 -5.15 0.17
N TYR A 30 5.31 -3.84 0.05
CA TYR A 30 4.82 -2.83 0.98
C TYR A 30 4.34 -1.56 0.27
N ILE A 31 3.25 -0.98 0.78
CA ILE A 31 2.89 0.43 0.59
C ILE A 31 3.14 1.12 1.92
N VAL A 32 4.02 2.13 1.90
CA VAL A 32 4.29 2.98 3.06
C VAL A 32 3.56 4.30 2.86
N THR A 33 2.56 4.59 3.69
CA THR A 33 1.72 5.78 3.54
C THR A 33 1.25 6.34 4.87
N GLY A 34 0.95 7.63 4.91
CA GLY A 34 0.24 8.28 6.01
C GLY A 34 -1.28 8.38 5.79
N ASP A 35 -1.76 7.99 4.60
CA ASP A 35 -3.18 8.05 4.25
C ASP A 35 -4.01 7.04 5.06
N PHE A 36 -5.05 7.52 5.73
CA PHE A 36 -5.87 6.69 6.60
C PHE A 36 -6.77 5.70 5.85
N HIS A 37 -7.27 6.04 4.66
CA HIS A 37 -8.09 5.15 3.84
C HIS A 37 -7.26 3.97 3.35
N LEU A 38 -6.05 4.20 2.87
CA LEU A 38 -5.12 3.13 2.51
C LEU A 38 -4.70 2.29 3.73
N LEU A 39 -4.37 2.93 4.85
CA LEU A 39 -3.94 2.23 6.08
C LEU A 39 -5.03 1.30 6.65
N LYS A 40 -6.31 1.63 6.46
CA LYS A 40 -7.43 0.74 6.85
C LYS A 40 -7.42 -0.60 6.13
N LEU A 41 -6.90 -0.66 4.91
CA LEU A 41 -6.83 -1.90 4.14
C LEU A 41 -5.92 -2.93 4.82
N ARG A 42 -4.86 -2.48 5.52
CA ARG A 42 -3.80 -3.27 6.18
C ARG A 42 -2.98 -4.15 5.24
N ARG A 43 -3.61 -4.82 4.29
CA ARG A 43 -2.99 -5.63 3.24
C ARG A 43 -3.93 -5.72 2.05
N TYR A 44 -3.36 -5.65 0.87
CA TYR A 44 -4.06 -5.93 -0.38
C TYR A 44 -3.23 -6.92 -1.20
N ARG A 45 -3.79 -8.12 -1.43
CA ARG A 45 -3.06 -9.25 -2.03
C ARG A 45 -1.74 -9.53 -1.29
N ASN A 46 -0.61 -9.46 -1.99
CA ASN A 46 0.73 -9.71 -1.46
C ASN A 46 1.41 -8.45 -0.93
N THR A 47 0.71 -7.31 -0.90
CA THR A 47 1.24 -6.01 -0.51
C THR A 47 0.68 -5.59 0.85
N GLU A 48 1.55 -5.37 1.83
CA GLU A 48 1.17 -4.88 3.15
C GLU A 48 1.11 -3.35 3.16
N VAL A 49 0.08 -2.77 3.78
CA VAL A 49 -0.07 -1.31 3.88
C VAL A 49 0.26 -0.89 5.31
N VAL A 50 1.33 -0.13 5.45
CA VAL A 50 1.89 0.28 6.75
C VAL A 50 2.21 1.76 6.76
N ASN A 51 2.27 2.34 7.96
CA ASN A 51 2.84 3.67 8.11
C ASN A 51 4.37 3.59 8.15
N ALA A 52 5.03 4.74 8.02
CA ALA A 52 6.49 4.82 7.99
C ALA A 52 7.15 4.27 9.27
N VAL A 53 6.56 4.52 10.44
CA VAL A 53 7.10 4.06 11.74
C VAL A 53 7.11 2.54 11.78
N THR A 54 5.96 1.91 11.52
CA THR A 54 5.83 0.45 11.51
C THR A 54 6.70 -0.20 10.43
N PHE A 55 6.89 0.46 9.27
CA PHE A 55 7.82 -0.03 8.26
C PHE A 55 9.26 -0.02 8.81
N LEU A 56 9.71 1.11 9.37
CA LEU A 56 11.05 1.21 9.94
C LEU A 56 11.28 0.23 11.09
N GLU A 57 10.32 0.01 11.98
CA GLU A 57 10.40 -0.96 13.07
C GLU A 57 10.55 -2.41 12.58
N LYS A 58 9.99 -2.76 11.41
CA LYS A 58 10.15 -4.10 10.81
C LYS A 58 11.57 -4.36 10.30
N PHE A 59 12.31 -3.32 9.98
CA PHE A 59 13.62 -3.40 9.33
C PHE A 59 14.76 -2.78 10.14
N SER A 60 14.46 -2.11 11.26
CA SER A 60 15.48 -1.79 12.24
C SER A 60 15.84 -3.09 12.96
N SER A 61 17.08 -3.54 12.77
CA SER A 61 17.69 -4.43 13.74
C SER A 61 17.69 -3.66 15.05
N ALA A 62 17.14 -4.25 16.12
CA ALA A 62 17.26 -3.69 17.46
C ALA A 62 18.72 -3.24 17.66
N ILE A 63 18.91 -1.94 17.91
CA ILE A 63 20.20 -1.41 18.36
C ILE A 63 20.47 -1.97 19.75
#